data_AF-A0A373B2W6-F1
#
_entry.id   AF-A0A373B2W6-F1
#
_cell.length_a   1.000
_cell.length_b   1.000
_cell.length_c   1.000
_cell.angle_alpha   90.00
_cell.angle_beta   90.00
_cell.angle_gamma   90.00
#
_symmetry.space_group_name_H-M   'P 1'
#
loop_
_entity.id
_entity.type
_entity.pdbx_description
1 polymer ?
#
loop_
_entity_poly.entity_id
_entity_poly.type
_entity_poly.pdbx_seq_one_letter_code
_entity_poly.pdbx_strand_id
1 'polypeptide(L)'
;MERINDLNGDLKSIAEVIGRHNALYLVSQCPRYKTEKRAGQGQLLLYVPKLKRLEMNHFLVKTLGYPDAEKLSREFGGELLVLAQCKQMILKARDNGIREMIRRGFNVTELANIFNVTERIVSKIYESELNSQQMTFSL
;
A
#
# COMPACT_ATOMS: atom_id res chain seq x y z
N MET A 1 -8.67 -14.01 6.60
CA MET A 1 -8.68 -12.63 7.14
C MET A 1 -7.22 -12.20 7.30
N GLU A 2 -6.79 -11.12 6.63
CA GLU A 2 -5.39 -10.66 6.70
C GLU A 2 -5.05 -10.26 8.15
N ARG A 3 -3.86 -10.64 8.64
CA ARG A 3 -3.42 -10.24 9.99
C ARG A 3 -3.15 -8.73 9.99
N ILE A 4 -3.79 -8.01 10.90
CA ILE A 4 -3.62 -6.55 11.12
C ILE A 4 -2.92 -6.24 12.46
N ASN A 5 -2.61 -7.26 13.26
CA ASN A 5 -2.10 -7.10 14.63
C ASN A 5 -0.69 -6.47 14.71
N ASP A 6 0.04 -6.46 13.59
CA ASP A 6 1.34 -5.81 13.43
C ASP A 6 1.22 -4.34 12.97
N LEU A 7 0.02 -3.86 12.67
CA LEU A 7 -0.28 -2.44 12.42
C LEU A 7 -0.65 -1.75 13.72
N ASN A 8 -0.33 -0.45 13.83
CA ASN A 8 -0.62 0.37 15.00
C ASN A 8 -1.16 1.74 14.60
N GLY A 9 -1.86 2.41 15.53
CA GLY A 9 -2.42 3.74 15.34
C GLY A 9 -3.38 3.82 14.17
N ASP A 10 -3.42 4.97 13.50
CA ASP A 10 -4.37 5.26 12.41
C ASP A 10 -4.25 4.28 11.24
N LEU A 11 -3.06 3.72 10.99
CA LEU A 11 -2.88 2.71 9.97
C LEU A 11 -3.66 1.41 10.29
N LYS A 12 -3.71 1.02 11.57
CA LYS A 12 -4.51 -0.13 12.01
C LYS A 12 -6.00 0.15 11.81
N SER A 13 -6.47 1.31 12.27
CA SER A 13 -7.86 1.73 12.13
C SER A 13 -8.31 1.77 10.66
N ILE A 14 -7.47 2.30 9.77
CA ILE A 14 -7.75 2.27 8.32
C ILE A 14 -7.82 0.82 7.81
N ALA A 15 -6.88 -0.04 8.20
CA ALA A 15 -6.87 -1.44 7.76
C ALA A 15 -8.09 -2.24 8.25
N GLU A 16 -8.67 -1.89 9.39
CA GLU A 16 -9.93 -2.47 9.88
C GLU A 16 -11.12 -2.11 8.99
N VAL A 17 -11.08 -0.95 8.32
CA VAL A 17 -12.17 -0.45 7.46
C VAL A 17 -12.05 -0.92 6.01
N ILE A 18 -10.86 -0.82 5.41
CA ILE A 18 -10.64 -1.08 3.97
C ILE A 18 -9.76 -2.31 3.70
N GLY A 19 -9.34 -3.02 4.75
CA GLY A 19 -8.41 -4.14 4.63
C GLY A 19 -6.94 -3.70 4.57
N ARG A 20 -6.03 -4.61 4.91
CA ARG A 20 -4.60 -4.33 5.05
C ARG A 20 -3.97 -3.93 3.71
N HIS A 21 -4.29 -4.64 2.62
CA HIS A 21 -3.70 -4.32 1.31
C HIS A 21 -3.98 -2.89 0.88
N ASN A 22 -5.25 -2.47 0.92
CA ASN A 22 -5.67 -1.13 0.52
C ASN A 22 -5.16 -0.05 1.48
N ALA A 23 -5.06 -0.35 2.79
CA ALA A 23 -4.44 0.54 3.76
C ALA A 23 -2.95 0.78 3.47
N LEU A 24 -2.17 -0.28 3.20
CA LEU A 24 -0.75 -0.13 2.87
C LEU A 24 -0.54 0.56 1.51
N TYR A 25 -1.42 0.28 0.54
CA TYR A 25 -1.41 0.97 -0.74
C TYR A 25 -1.69 2.47 -0.56
N LEU A 26 -2.71 2.86 0.21
CA LEU A 26 -3.01 4.25 0.53
C LEU A 26 -1.78 4.99 1.10
N VAL A 27 -1.13 4.42 2.12
CA VAL A 27 0.09 5.01 2.72
C VAL A 27 1.20 5.19 1.66
N SER A 28 1.34 4.24 0.74
CA SER A 28 2.36 4.32 -0.33
C SER A 28 2.14 5.47 -1.31
N GLN A 29 0.88 5.92 -1.48
CA GLN A 29 0.51 7.00 -2.40
C GLN A 29 0.49 8.38 -1.72
N CYS A 30 0.49 8.44 -0.38
CA CYS A 30 0.39 9.70 0.35
C CYS A 30 1.65 10.58 0.17
N PRO A 31 1.49 11.88 -0.15
CA PRO A 31 2.60 12.81 -0.22
C PRO A 31 3.21 13.02 1.17
N ARG A 32 4.53 13.19 1.21
CA ARG A 32 5.27 13.42 2.46
C ARG A 32 5.35 14.91 2.74
N TYR A 33 4.80 15.34 3.86
CA TYR A 33 4.87 16.72 4.29
C TYR A 33 6.18 16.97 5.06
N LYS A 34 7.05 17.82 4.50
CA LYS A 34 8.28 18.29 5.16
C LYS A 34 8.15 19.78 5.43
N THR A 35 8.41 20.19 6.67
CA THR A 35 8.60 21.61 6.97
C THR A 35 10.06 21.98 6.70
N GLU A 36 10.30 23.18 6.19
CA GLU A 36 11.65 23.63 5.76
C GLU A 36 12.71 23.51 6.87
N LYS A 37 12.29 23.62 8.14
CA LYS A 37 13.17 23.60 9.31
C LYS A 37 13.40 22.22 9.93
N ARG A 38 12.77 21.15 9.41
CA ARG A 38 12.83 19.82 10.03
C ARG A 38 13.78 18.89 9.26
N ALA A 39 14.89 18.54 9.88
CA ALA A 39 15.74 17.45 9.42
C ALA A 39 14.99 16.10 9.57
N GLY A 40 15.02 15.25 8.54
CA GLY A 40 14.45 13.90 8.57
C GLY A 40 13.42 13.59 7.48
N GLN A 41 12.79 12.42 7.60
CA GLN A 41 11.69 12.01 6.72
C GLN A 41 10.40 12.69 7.19
N GLY A 42 9.73 13.43 6.30
CA GLY A 42 8.52 14.18 6.60
C GLY A 42 7.38 13.34 7.19
N GLN A 43 6.38 14.01 7.76
CA GLN A 43 5.18 13.36 8.30
C GLN A 43 4.22 13.00 7.15
N LEU A 44 3.51 11.89 7.31
CA LEU A 44 2.40 11.50 6.43
C LEU A 44 1.11 11.87 7.15
N LEU A 45 0.45 12.89 6.63
CA LEU A 45 -0.82 13.38 7.14
C LEU A 45 -1.88 13.16 6.07
N LEU A 46 -3.01 12.59 6.45
CA LEU A 46 -4.12 12.32 5.55
C LEU A 46 -5.39 12.94 6.13
N TYR A 47 -5.87 14.00 5.49
CA TYR A 47 -7.20 14.51 5.78
C TYR A 47 -8.25 13.62 5.10
N VAL A 48 -9.23 13.17 5.87
CA VAL A 48 -10.36 12.42 5.34
C VAL A 48 -11.56 13.37 5.22
N PRO A 49 -12.10 13.63 4.01
CA PRO A 49 -13.24 14.51 3.85
C PRO A 49 -14.49 13.88 4.46
N LYS A 50 -15.36 14.71 5.04
CA LYS A 50 -16.74 14.28 5.36
C LYS A 50 -17.42 13.77 4.10
N LEU A 51 -18.28 12.75 4.22
CA LEU A 51 -18.94 12.12 3.07
C LEU A 51 -19.60 13.11 2.11
N LYS A 52 -20.25 14.17 2.63
CA LYS A 52 -20.87 15.25 1.82
C LYS A 52 -19.88 16.08 0.97
N ARG A 53 -18.57 15.93 1.18
CA ARG A 53 -17.47 16.59 0.48
C ARG A 53 -16.59 15.58 -0.27
N LEU A 54 -17.00 14.32 -0.37
CA LEU A 54 -16.25 13.30 -1.09
C LEU A 54 -16.56 13.39 -2.59
N GLU A 55 -15.71 14.11 -3.31
CA GLU A 55 -15.82 14.29 -4.76
C GLU A 55 -15.10 13.18 -5.54
N MET A 56 -15.53 12.90 -6.78
CA MET A 56 -14.92 11.86 -7.63
C MET A 56 -13.47 12.15 -8.02
N ASN A 57 -13.09 13.43 -8.04
CA ASN A 57 -11.73 13.88 -8.35
C ASN A 57 -10.79 13.83 -7.12
N HIS A 58 -11.31 13.50 -5.93
CA HIS A 58 -10.58 13.53 -4.66
C HIS A 58 -9.49 12.45 -4.62
N PHE A 59 -8.38 12.73 -3.94
CA PHE A 59 -7.24 11.81 -3.80
C PHE A 59 -7.66 10.40 -3.37
N LEU A 60 -8.45 10.28 -2.30
CA LEU A 60 -8.95 8.98 -1.82
C LEU A 60 -9.71 8.19 -2.89
N VAL A 61 -10.56 8.85 -3.68
CA VAL A 61 -11.33 8.20 -4.74
C VAL A 61 -10.42 7.77 -5.88
N LYS A 62 -9.48 8.63 -6.30
CA LYS A 62 -8.51 8.29 -7.34
C LYS A 62 -7.56 7.15 -6.94
N THR A 63 -7.25 7.05 -5.64
CA THR A 63 -6.34 6.02 -5.12
C THR A 63 -7.06 4.71 -4.84
N LEU A 64 -8.20 4.73 -4.14
CA LEU A 64 -8.85 3.50 -3.66
C LEU A 64 -10.10 3.10 -4.44
N GLY A 65 -10.60 3.99 -5.31
CA GLY A 65 -11.95 3.91 -5.83
C GLY A 65 -12.97 4.45 -4.82
N TYR A 66 -14.17 4.77 -5.33
CA TYR A 66 -15.24 5.35 -4.51
C TYR A 66 -15.70 4.47 -3.34
N PRO A 67 -15.88 3.13 -3.48
CA PRO A 67 -16.41 2.31 -2.39
C PRO A 67 -15.56 2.34 -1.11
N ASP A 68 -14.24 2.27 -1.24
CA ASP A 68 -13.35 2.31 -0.08
C ASP A 68 -13.15 3.74 0.44
N ALA A 69 -13.13 4.74 -0.45
CA ALA A 69 -13.10 6.13 -0.05
C ALA A 69 -14.36 6.52 0.75
N GLU A 70 -15.54 6.03 0.36
CA GLU A 70 -16.79 6.22 1.09
C GLU A 70 -16.72 5.63 2.51
N LYS A 71 -16.23 4.39 2.65
CA LYS A 71 -16.07 3.76 3.97
C LYS A 71 -15.18 4.60 4.89
N LEU A 72 -14.05 5.08 4.38
CA LEU A 72 -13.17 5.97 5.14
C LEU A 72 -13.86 7.28 5.52
N SER A 73 -14.59 7.91 4.59
CA SER A 73 -15.32 9.15 4.86
C SER A 73 -16.47 8.99 5.85
N ARG A 74 -17.05 7.79 5.97
CA ARG A 74 -18.07 7.46 6.98
C ARG A 74 -17.46 7.30 8.36
N GLU A 75 -16.32 6.63 8.45
CA GLU A 75 -15.65 6.35 9.73
C GLU A 75 -14.86 7.56 10.26
N PHE A 76 -14.03 8.19 9.42
CA PHE A 76 -13.05 9.22 9.84
C PHE A 76 -13.38 10.62 9.28
N GLY A 77 -14.61 10.85 8.85
CA GLY A 77 -15.01 12.05 8.11
C GLY A 77 -14.76 13.37 8.87
N GLY A 78 -13.77 14.14 8.40
CA GLY A 78 -13.36 15.41 8.99
C GLY A 78 -12.11 15.32 9.87
N GLU A 79 -11.51 14.14 9.99
CA GLU A 79 -10.29 13.92 10.77
C GLU A 79 -9.02 14.10 9.94
N LEU A 80 -7.93 14.42 10.65
CA LEU A 80 -6.57 14.43 10.12
C LEU A 80 -5.81 13.25 10.71
N LEU A 81 -5.64 12.20 9.92
CA LEU A 81 -4.95 10.97 10.33
C LEU A 81 -3.44 11.12 10.17
N VAL A 82 -2.69 10.58 11.12
CA VAL A 82 -1.23 10.53 11.17
C VAL A 82 -0.77 9.12 10.83
N LEU A 83 -0.28 8.95 9.61
CA LEU A 83 0.10 7.64 9.10
C LEU A 83 1.55 7.31 9.44
N ALA A 84 1.77 6.10 9.98
CA ALA A 84 3.11 5.55 10.10
C ALA A 84 3.70 5.28 8.70
N GLN A 85 5.00 5.56 8.52
CA GLN A 85 5.64 5.42 7.19
C GLN A 85 5.72 3.98 6.70
N CYS A 86 5.79 3.01 7.62
CA CYS A 86 5.76 1.56 7.37
C CYS A 86 6.51 1.06 6.13
N LYS A 87 7.64 1.70 5.76
CA LYS A 87 8.34 1.46 4.48
C LYS A 87 8.63 -0.01 4.23
N GLN A 88 9.12 -0.71 5.25
CA GLN A 88 9.43 -2.14 5.15
C GLN A 88 8.19 -2.99 4.91
N MET A 89 7.05 -2.62 5.51
CA MET A 89 5.79 -3.34 5.33
C MET A 89 5.22 -3.12 3.93
N ILE A 90 5.30 -1.88 3.42
CA ILE A 90 4.88 -1.54 2.05
C ILE A 90 5.73 -2.29 1.02
N LEU A 91 7.06 -2.31 1.20
CA LEU A 91 7.96 -3.07 0.31
C LEU A 91 7.63 -4.57 0.35
N LYS A 92 7.43 -5.15 1.54
CA LYS A 92 7.03 -6.56 1.67
C LYS A 92 5.69 -6.84 0.99
N ALA A 93 4.70 -5.97 1.15
CA ALA A 93 3.39 -6.12 0.51
C ALA A 93 3.49 -6.09 -1.01
N ARG A 94 4.26 -5.13 -1.57
CA ARG A 94 4.56 -5.07 -3.01
C ARG A 94 5.24 -6.34 -3.49
N ASP A 95 6.32 -6.76 -2.82
CA ASP A 95 7.09 -7.94 -3.22
C ASP A 95 6.23 -9.21 -3.15
N ASN A 96 5.33 -9.32 -2.17
CA ASN A 96 4.36 -10.42 -2.09
C ASN A 96 3.37 -10.39 -3.26
N GLY A 97 2.87 -9.21 -3.63
CA GLY A 97 2.03 -9.05 -4.83
C GLY A 97 2.75 -9.47 -6.11
N ILE A 98 4.01 -9.09 -6.26
CA ILE A 98 4.86 -9.51 -7.38
C ILE A 98 5.01 -11.04 -7.40
N ARG A 99 5.36 -11.67 -6.27
CA ARG A 99 5.49 -13.14 -6.17
C ARG A 99 4.21 -13.87 -6.55
N GLU A 100 3.07 -13.39 -6.07
CA GLU A 100 1.77 -13.99 -6.37
C GLU A 100 1.45 -13.93 -7.87
N MET A 101 1.76 -12.81 -8.52
CA MET A 101 1.55 -12.67 -9.96
C MET A 101 2.56 -13.48 -10.78
N ILE A 102 3.81 -13.64 -10.32
CA ILE A 102 4.77 -14.56 -10.92
C ILE A 102 4.23 -15.98 -10.94
N ARG A 103 3.64 -16.44 -9.82
CA ARG A 103 3.02 -17.78 -9.74
C ARG A 103 1.83 -17.95 -10.69
N ARG A 104 1.21 -16.85 -11.11
CA ARG A 104 0.12 -16.82 -12.12
C ARG A 104 0.64 -16.72 -13.56
N GLY A 105 1.96 -16.68 -13.76
CA GLY A 105 2.59 -16.72 -15.08
C GLY A 105 2.85 -15.35 -15.72
N PHE A 106 2.72 -14.25 -14.98
CA PHE A 106 3.05 -12.92 -15.50
C PHE A 106 4.56 -12.76 -15.71
N ASN A 107 4.94 -12.05 -16.76
CA ASN A 107 6.35 -11.82 -17.10
C ASN A 107 6.93 -10.57 -16.41
N VAL A 108 8.26 -10.44 -16.45
CA VAL A 108 9.01 -9.37 -15.77
C VAL A 108 8.56 -7.97 -16.20
N THR A 109 8.38 -7.75 -17.51
CA THR A 109 8.03 -6.46 -18.08
C THR A 109 6.59 -6.06 -17.71
N GLU A 110 5.63 -6.99 -17.77
CA GLU A 110 4.25 -6.76 -17.33
C GLU A 110 4.20 -6.33 -15.86
N LEU A 111 4.92 -7.04 -15.00
CA LEU A 111 4.95 -6.76 -13.57
C LEU A 111 5.66 -5.44 -13.25
N ALA A 112 6.72 -5.10 -13.96
CA ALA A 112 7.39 -3.81 -13.82
C ALA A 112 6.41 -2.65 -14.09
N ASN A 113 5.59 -2.78 -15.14
CA ASN A 113 4.56 -1.80 -15.47
C ASN A 113 3.43 -1.77 -14.44
N ILE A 114 2.87 -2.93 -14.05
CA ILE A 114 1.75 -3.03 -13.10
C ILE A 114 2.13 -2.42 -11.74
N PHE A 115 3.34 -2.73 -11.24
CA PHE A 115 3.79 -2.28 -9.93
C PHE A 115 4.56 -0.95 -9.98
N ASN A 116 4.74 -0.37 -11.18
CA ASN A 116 5.52 0.84 -11.43
C ASN A 116 6.92 0.78 -10.79
N VAL A 117 7.65 -0.29 -11.06
CA VAL A 117 9.01 -0.53 -10.60
C VAL A 117 9.93 -0.86 -11.76
N THR A 118 11.24 -0.82 -11.55
CA THR A 118 12.18 -1.25 -12.59
C THR A 118 12.15 -2.77 -12.76
N GLU A 119 12.38 -3.24 -13.99
CA GLU A 119 12.51 -4.68 -14.28
C GLU A 119 13.55 -5.35 -13.38
N ARG A 120 14.65 -4.66 -13.05
CA ARG A 120 15.68 -5.14 -12.09
C ARG A 120 15.09 -5.57 -10.75
N ILE A 121 14.13 -4.83 -10.20
CA ILE A 121 13.48 -5.19 -8.93
C ILE A 121 12.68 -6.47 -9.10
N VAL A 122 11.93 -6.58 -10.20
CA VAL A 122 11.11 -7.75 -10.50
C VAL A 122 11.97 -8.99 -10.75
N SER A 123 13.03 -8.90 -11.57
CA SER A 123 13.97 -9.99 -11.83
C SER A 123 14.58 -10.53 -10.54
N LYS A 124 14.99 -9.66 -9.61
CA LYS A 124 15.53 -10.08 -8.31
C LYS A 124 14.50 -10.90 -7.49
N ILE A 125 13.23 -10.52 -7.54
CA ILE A 125 12.16 -11.26 -6.85
C ILE A 125 11.88 -12.58 -7.58
N TYR A 126 11.90 -12.56 -8.90
CA TYR A 126 11.70 -13.74 -9.76
C TYR A 126 12.76 -14.82 -9.49
N GLU A 127 14.04 -14.45 -9.47
CA GLU A 127 15.15 -15.35 -9.12
C GLU A 127 14.97 -15.96 -7.72
N SER A 128 14.60 -15.13 -6.73
CA SER A 128 14.34 -15.59 -5.37
C SER A 128 13.17 -16.57 -5.29
N GLU A 129 12.13 -16.39 -6.11
CA GLU A 129 10.95 -17.25 -6.14
C GLU A 129 11.25 -18.60 -6.82
N LEU A 130 11.94 -18.58 -7.95
CA LEU A 130 12.38 -19.80 -8.64
C LEU A 130 13.26 -20.69 -7.74
N ASN A 131 14.23 -20.09 -7.05
CA ASN A 131 15.10 -20.81 -6.12
C ASN A 131 14.30 -21.47 -4.98
N SER A 132 13.26 -20.80 -4.50
CA SER A 132 12.39 -21.31 -3.44
C SER A 132 11.51 -22.48 -3.93
N GLN A 133 11.04 -22.42 -5.18
CA GLN A 133 10.28 -23.52 -5.79
C GLN A 133 11.17 -24.75 -6.03
N GLN A 134 12.37 -24.59 -6.58
CA GLN A 134 13.31 -25.70 -6.80
C GLN A 134 13.68 -26.43 -5.52
N MET A 135 13.90 -25.70 -4.42
CA MET A 135 14.14 -26.28 -3.09
C MET A 135 12.95 -27.11 -2.57
N THR A 136 11.71 -26.71 -2.92
CA THR A 136 10.50 -27.43 -2.49
C THR A 136 10.30 -28.73 -3.26
N PHE A 137 10.72 -28.81 -4.54
CA PHE A 137 10.67 -30.04 -5.34
C PHE A 137 11.82 -31.02 -5.07
N SER A 138 12.85 -30.58 -4.34
CA SER A 138 14.03 -31.39 -4.03
C SER A 138 13.98 -32.05 -2.64
N LEU A 139 12.84 -31.93 -1.94
CA LEU A 139 12.53 -32.51 -0.63
C LEU A 139 11.37 -33.49 -0.76
#